data_AF-A0A0E9M0P1-F1
#
_entry.id   AF-A0A0E9M0P1-F1
#
_cell.length_a   1.000
_cell.length_b   1.000
_cell.length_c   1.000
_cell.angle_alpha   90.00
_cell.angle_beta   90.00
_cell.angle_gamma   90.00
#
_symmetry.space_group_name_H-M   'P 1'
#
loop_
_entity.id
_entity.type
_entity.pdbx_description
1 polymer ?
#
loop_
_entity_poly.entity_id
_entity_poly.type
_entity_poly.pdbx_seq_one_letter_code
_entity_poly.pdbx_strand_id
1 'polypeptide(L)'
;MTKLPVSKEDLIKKYGPHKQYTPKEGFFGAHEPDKLVKTHCCFCGMQCGIQLKVKNNSVVGFEPWMEFPFNEGRLCPKGVERYLQNNHPDRLLQPLQRLKVKALSRSNGTQPWSGRLQKLNASRKNMAMMPWPCSQAFL
;
A
#
# COMPACT_ATOMS: atom_id res chain seq x y z
N MET A 1 -17.76 20.82 -8.36
CA MET A 1 -16.37 20.37 -8.10
C MET A 1 -16.15 20.25 -6.59
N THR A 2 -15.53 19.15 -6.14
CA THR A 2 -15.27 18.89 -4.72
C THR A 2 -14.20 19.85 -4.18
N LYS A 3 -14.46 20.51 -3.04
CA LYS A 3 -13.48 21.37 -2.37
C LYS A 3 -12.52 20.53 -1.52
N LEU A 4 -11.24 20.88 -1.54
CA LEU A 4 -10.24 20.21 -0.70
C LEU A 4 -10.48 20.55 0.79
N PRO A 5 -10.32 19.57 1.70
CA PRO A 5 -10.53 19.78 3.14
C PRO A 5 -9.34 20.44 3.87
N VAL A 6 -8.21 20.65 3.18
CA VAL A 6 -7.00 21.34 3.66
C VAL A 6 -6.38 22.11 2.50
N SER A 7 -5.49 23.05 2.82
CA SER A 7 -4.70 23.77 1.84
C SER A 7 -3.83 22.82 1.01
N LYS A 8 -3.51 23.21 -0.22
CA LYS A 8 -2.66 22.42 -1.11
C LYS A 8 -1.22 22.38 -0.59
N GLU A 9 -0.80 23.47 0.05
CA GLU A 9 0.51 23.68 0.64
C GLU A 9 0.75 22.70 1.80
N ASP A 10 -0.24 22.49 2.66
CA ASP A 10 -0.16 21.53 3.77
C ASP A 10 -0.04 20.09 3.27
N LEU A 11 -0.73 19.75 2.18
CA LEU A 11 -0.65 18.42 1.57
C LEU A 11 0.73 18.18 0.94
N ILE A 12 1.25 19.17 0.21
CA ILE A 12 2.58 19.10 -0.39
C ILE A 12 3.66 19.04 0.70
N LYS A 13 3.50 19.80 1.79
CA LYS A 13 4.45 19.73 2.91
C LYS A 13 4.45 18.36 3.58
N LYS A 14 3.30 17.71 3.68
CA LYS A 14 3.13 16.45 4.42
C LYS A 14 3.43 15.20 3.61
N TYR A 15 3.01 15.17 2.35
CA TYR A 15 3.15 14.01 1.47
C TYR A 15 4.10 14.27 0.31
N GLY A 16 4.31 15.54 -0.07
CA GLY A 16 5.32 15.99 -1.02
C GLY A 16 5.50 15.17 -2.29
N PRO A 17 6.53 15.49 -3.09
CA PRO A 17 7.10 14.53 -4.01
C PRO A 17 8.19 13.76 -3.26
N HIS A 18 7.80 12.80 -2.42
CA HIS A 18 8.75 11.82 -1.88
C HIS A 18 9.17 10.88 -3.02
N LYS A 19 10.15 11.33 -3.83
CA LYS A 19 10.73 10.48 -4.86
C LYS A 19 11.53 9.38 -4.16
N GLN A 20 10.99 8.18 -4.19
CA GLN A 20 11.71 7.02 -3.69
C GLN A 20 12.74 6.59 -4.73
N TYR A 21 13.94 7.14 -4.62
CA TYR A 21 15.08 6.66 -5.38
C TYR A 21 15.62 5.39 -4.73
N THR A 22 15.94 4.39 -5.53
CA THR A 22 16.92 3.38 -5.12
C THR A 22 18.19 4.12 -4.71
N PRO A 23 18.76 3.88 -3.51
CA PRO A 23 20.09 4.39 -3.20
C PRO A 23 21.05 3.96 -4.32
N LYS A 24 21.98 4.85 -4.72
CA LYS A 24 22.93 4.57 -5.81
C LYS A 24 23.74 3.28 -5.58
N GLU A 25 23.91 2.90 -4.32
CA GLU A 25 24.65 1.72 -3.88
C GLU A 25 23.76 0.47 -3.67
N GLY A 26 22.46 0.55 -3.97
CA GLY A 26 21.49 -0.52 -3.69
C GLY A 26 21.06 -0.56 -2.22
N PHE A 27 19.99 -1.29 -1.91
CA PHE A 27 19.58 -1.47 -0.51
C PHE A 27 20.58 -2.39 0.20
N PHE A 28 21.03 -1.99 1.39
CA PHE A 28 21.92 -2.79 2.23
C PHE A 28 21.37 -4.22 2.40
N GLY A 29 22.16 -5.22 2.00
CA GLY A 29 21.79 -6.63 2.10
C GLY A 29 21.04 -7.23 0.91
N ALA A 30 20.92 -6.52 -0.22
CA ALA A 30 20.39 -7.11 -1.46
C ALA A 30 21.24 -8.28 -2.00
N HIS A 31 22.54 -8.31 -1.66
CA HIS A 31 23.47 -9.36 -2.06
C HIS A 31 23.46 -10.59 -1.13
N GLU A 32 23.01 -10.42 0.12
CA GLU A 32 22.97 -11.48 1.14
C GLU A 32 21.62 -11.43 1.89
N PRO A 33 20.54 -11.91 1.26
CA PRO A 33 19.22 -11.96 1.87
C PRO A 33 19.10 -13.16 2.83
N ASP A 34 18.29 -13.01 3.89
CA ASP A 34 18.02 -14.10 4.83
C ASP A 34 17.07 -15.15 4.21
N LYS A 35 16.11 -14.68 3.41
CA LYS A 35 15.07 -15.51 2.79
C LYS A 35 14.67 -14.99 1.41
N LEU A 36 14.38 -15.92 0.52
CA LEU A 36 13.71 -15.68 -0.76
C LEU A 36 12.25 -16.11 -0.67
N VAL A 37 11.33 -15.16 -0.85
CA VAL A 37 9.89 -15.40 -0.75
C VAL A 37 9.26 -15.29 -2.13
N LYS A 38 8.67 -16.38 -2.62
CA LYS A 38 7.95 -16.43 -3.89
C LYS A 38 6.59 -15.73 -3.76
N THR A 39 6.35 -14.70 -4.57
CA THR A 39 5.09 -13.95 -4.60
C THR A 39 4.69 -13.60 -6.04
N HIS A 40 3.55 -12.94 -6.21
CA HIS A 40 3.14 -12.36 -7.49
C HIS A 40 3.20 -10.83 -7.45
N CYS A 41 3.33 -10.20 -8.62
CA CYS A 41 3.26 -8.75 -8.79
C CYS A 41 1.79 -8.27 -8.83
N CYS A 42 1.42 -7.30 -7.98
CA CYS A 42 0.04 -6.82 -7.85
C CYS A 42 -0.30 -5.55 -8.68
N PHE A 43 0.54 -5.18 -9.66
CA PHE A 43 0.33 -3.94 -10.42
C PHE A 43 -0.58 -4.09 -11.63
N CYS A 44 -0.63 -5.27 -12.24
CA CYS A 44 -1.47 -5.55 -13.39
C CYS A 44 -2.21 -6.88 -13.17
N GLY A 45 -3.25 -7.12 -13.98
CA GLY A 45 -4.04 -8.35 -13.89
C GLY A 45 -3.28 -9.63 -14.28
N MET A 46 -2.09 -9.52 -14.88
CA MET A 46 -1.27 -10.67 -15.29
C MET A 46 -0.62 -11.40 -14.11
N GLN A 47 -0.40 -10.71 -12.98
CA GLN A 47 0.12 -11.30 -11.75
C GLN A 47 1.44 -12.10 -11.94
N CYS A 48 2.44 -11.50 -12.60
CA CYS A 48 3.72 -12.15 -12.87
C CYS A 48 4.40 -12.68 -11.59
N GLY A 49 5.03 -13.86 -11.68
CA GLY A 49 5.77 -14.48 -10.58
C GLY A 49 7.10 -13.77 -10.30
N ILE A 50 7.34 -13.43 -9.04
CA ILE A 50 8.55 -12.76 -8.56
C ILE A 50 9.06 -13.40 -7.28
N GLN A 51 10.35 -13.27 -6.99
CA GLN A 51 10.93 -13.66 -5.71
C GLN A 51 11.40 -12.39 -4.99
N LEU A 52 10.92 -12.19 -3.76
CA LEU A 52 11.31 -11.06 -2.92
C LEU A 52 12.46 -11.47 -2.01
N LYS A 53 13.50 -10.64 -1.98
CA LYS A 53 14.61 -10.74 -1.04
C LYS A 53 14.24 -10.09 0.28
N VAL A 54 14.24 -10.86 1.36
CA VAL A 54 13.90 -10.37 2.70
C VAL A 54 15.14 -10.45 3.59
N LYS A 55 15.45 -9.33 4.26
CA LYS A 55 16.50 -9.23 5.28
C LYS A 55 16.00 -8.42 6.46
N ASN A 56 16.22 -8.87 7.69
CA ASN A 56 15.74 -8.18 8.91
C ASN A 56 14.25 -7.81 8.83
N ASN A 57 13.42 -8.73 8.33
CA ASN A 57 11.98 -8.55 8.12
C ASN A 57 11.60 -7.37 7.19
N SER A 58 12.55 -6.89 6.38
CA SER A 58 12.37 -5.81 5.41
C SER A 58 12.68 -6.34 4.01
N VAL A 59 11.96 -5.84 3.01
CA VAL A 59 12.18 -6.23 1.62
C VAL A 59 13.32 -5.40 1.07
N VAL A 60 14.43 -6.04 0.67
CA VAL A 60 15.66 -5.37 0.23
C VAL A 60 15.90 -5.46 -1.27
N GLY A 61 15.19 -6.36 -1.97
CA GLY A 61 15.36 -6.52 -3.40
C GLY A 61 14.38 -7.50 -4.02
N PHE A 62 14.61 -7.79 -5.29
CA PHE A 62 13.82 -8.74 -6.06
C PHE A 62 14.72 -9.63 -6.92
N GLU A 63 14.21 -10.81 -7.25
CA GLU A 63 14.77 -11.74 -8.22
C GLU A 63 13.66 -12.26 -9.14
N PRO A 64 13.93 -12.44 -10.44
CA PRO A 64 12.97 -13.03 -11.35
C PRO A 64 12.73 -14.50 -11.00
N TRP A 65 11.47 -14.92 -11.05
CA TRP A 65 11.13 -16.33 -10.89
C TRP A 65 11.15 -17.03 -12.26
N MET A 66 12.23 -17.75 -12.55
CA MET A 66 12.46 -18.37 -13.87
C MET A 66 11.49 -19.52 -14.17
N GLU A 67 11.11 -20.33 -13.16
CA GLU A 67 10.24 -21.49 -13.37
C GLU A 67 8.75 -21.16 -13.44
N PHE A 68 8.37 -19.88 -13.30
CA PHE A 68 6.96 -19.49 -13.29
C PHE A 68 6.41 -19.44 -14.73
N PRO A 69 5.32 -20.18 -15.02
CA PRO A 69 4.92 -20.51 -16.40
C PRO A 69 4.45 -19.30 -17.22
N PHE A 70 4.01 -18.22 -16.58
CA PHE A 70 3.49 -17.06 -17.30
C PHE A 70 4.55 -16.07 -17.75
N ASN A 71 5.65 -15.98 -17.02
CA ASN A 71 6.64 -14.94 -17.26
C ASN A 71 8.03 -15.49 -17.57
N GLU A 72 8.36 -16.72 -17.18
CA GLU A 72 9.67 -17.34 -17.46
C GLU A 72 10.83 -16.40 -17.07
N GLY A 73 10.66 -15.67 -15.96
CA GLY A 73 11.60 -14.65 -15.48
C GLY A 73 11.53 -13.26 -16.15
N ARG A 74 10.68 -13.06 -17.17
CA ARG A 74 10.48 -11.75 -17.81
C ARG A 74 9.64 -10.83 -16.93
N LEU A 75 10.08 -9.60 -16.74
CA LEU A 75 9.37 -8.60 -15.94
C LEU A 75 9.35 -7.25 -16.66
N CYS A 76 8.23 -6.55 -16.52
CA CYS A 76 8.11 -5.16 -16.97
C CYS A 76 8.81 -4.23 -15.97
N PRO A 77 9.08 -2.96 -16.34
CA PRO A 77 9.73 -1.98 -15.45
C PRO A 77 8.98 -1.82 -14.11
N LYS A 78 7.64 -1.89 -14.14
CA LYS A 78 6.80 -1.82 -12.93
C LYS A 78 7.01 -3.02 -12.00
N GLY A 79 7.25 -4.21 -12.56
CA GLY A 79 7.49 -5.43 -11.79
C GLY A 79 8.84 -5.41 -11.08
N VAL A 80 9.87 -4.93 -11.78
CA VAL A 80 11.23 -4.73 -11.26
C VAL A 80 11.24 -3.81 -10.04
N GLU A 81 10.50 -2.71 -10.09
CA GLU A 81 10.47 -1.70 -9.02
C GLU A 81 9.45 -2.00 -7.91
N ARG A 82 8.73 -3.13 -7.96
CA ARG A 82 7.64 -3.43 -7.02
C ARG A 82 8.06 -3.39 -5.55
N TYR A 83 9.26 -3.87 -5.25
CA TYR A 83 9.73 -3.99 -3.88
C TYR A 83 9.92 -2.63 -3.18
N LEU A 84 10.11 -1.54 -3.95
CA LEU A 84 10.32 -0.19 -3.42
C LEU A 84 9.12 0.32 -2.62
N GLN A 85 7.91 0.10 -3.12
CA GLN A 85 6.66 0.55 -2.49
C GLN A 85 6.49 0.06 -1.04
N ASN A 86 7.12 -1.05 -0.67
CA ASN A 86 7.00 -1.60 0.68
C ASN A 86 7.72 -0.72 1.72
N ASN A 87 8.80 -0.06 1.32
CA ASN A 87 9.63 0.81 2.18
C ASN A 87 9.37 2.30 1.90
N HIS A 88 8.30 2.65 1.18
CA HIS A 88 8.00 4.04 0.85
C HIS A 88 7.61 4.83 2.13
N PRO A 89 8.14 6.05 2.35
CA PRO A 89 7.82 6.85 3.54
C PRO A 89 6.32 7.14 3.69
N ASP A 90 5.62 7.37 2.57
CA ASP A 90 4.16 7.60 2.55
C ASP A 90 3.29 6.36 2.75
N ARG A 91 3.88 5.19 2.98
CA ARG A 91 3.10 3.96 3.18
C ARG A 91 2.16 4.12 4.38
N LEU A 92 0.89 3.84 4.16
CA LEU A 92 -0.12 3.83 5.22
C LEU A 92 0.05 2.58 6.10
N LEU A 93 0.60 2.77 7.29
CA LEU A 93 0.80 1.70 8.29
C LEU A 93 -0.38 1.56 9.26
N GLN A 94 -1.27 2.55 9.28
CA GLN A 94 -2.33 2.65 10.28
C GLN A 94 -3.66 3.04 9.64
N PRO A 95 -4.79 2.60 10.23
CA PRO A 95 -6.10 3.05 9.81
C PRO A 95 -6.26 4.58 9.96
N LEU A 96 -6.82 5.23 8.94
CA LEU A 96 -7.15 6.66 8.96
C LEU A 96 -8.67 6.86 9.03
N GLN A 97 -9.10 7.87 9.79
CA GLN A 97 -10.51 8.28 9.90
C GLN A 97 -10.65 9.75 9.49
N ARG A 98 -11.71 10.07 8.74
CA ARG A 98 -12.06 11.45 8.42
C ARG A 98 -12.69 12.13 9.64
N LEU A 99 -12.17 13.30 10.02
CA LEU A 99 -12.76 14.17 11.04
C LEU A 99 -13.65 15.23 10.38
N LYS A 100 -14.71 15.65 11.07
CA LYS A 100 -15.85 16.41 10.50
C LYS A 100 -15.47 17.70 9.71
N VAL A 101 -14.29 18.29 9.95
CA VAL A 101 -13.91 19.61 9.38
C VAL A 101 -12.45 19.73 8.88
N LYS A 102 -11.64 18.67 8.98
CA LYS A 102 -10.24 18.67 8.51
C LYS A 102 -9.97 17.45 7.63
N ALA A 103 -8.93 17.54 6.79
CA ALA A 103 -8.42 16.41 6.01
C ALA A 103 -8.18 15.17 6.89
N LEU A 104 -8.11 14.00 6.25
CA LEU A 104 -7.67 12.75 6.85
C LEU A 104 -6.41 12.99 7.70
N SER A 105 -6.61 13.20 8.99
CA SER A 105 -5.55 13.24 9.97
C SER A 105 -5.28 11.79 10.34
N ARG A 106 -4.00 11.43 10.49
CA ARG A 106 -3.64 10.40 11.46
C ARG A 106 -4.28 10.90 12.75
N SER A 107 -5.31 10.23 13.24
CA SER A 107 -5.94 10.65 14.49
C SER A 107 -4.82 10.79 15.51
N ASN A 108 -4.79 11.89 16.26
CA ASN A 108 -3.85 12.13 17.35
C ASN A 108 -4.10 11.11 18.48
N GLY A 109 -3.79 9.85 18.20
CA GLY A 109 -4.30 8.67 18.89
C GLY A 109 -4.55 7.59 17.84
N THR A 110 -3.62 6.65 17.75
CA THR A 110 -3.78 5.34 17.11
C THR A 110 -5.15 4.75 17.46
N GLN A 111 -6.10 4.80 16.52
CA GLN A 111 -7.32 3.99 16.67
C GLN A 111 -6.91 2.54 16.39
N PRO A 112 -7.17 1.58 17.29
CA PRO A 112 -6.92 0.17 17.01
C PRO A 112 -7.79 -0.30 15.84
N TRP A 113 -7.30 -1.29 15.09
CA TRP A 113 -8.03 -1.88 13.97
C TRP A 113 -9.45 -2.34 14.36
N SER A 114 -9.61 -2.85 15.58
CA SER A 114 -10.91 -3.23 16.17
C SER A 114 -11.90 -2.08 16.21
N GLY A 115 -11.47 -0.90 16.66
CA GLY A 115 -12.32 0.29 16.74
C GLY A 115 -12.79 0.79 15.38
N ARG A 116 -11.93 0.71 14.34
CA ARG A 116 -12.33 1.06 12.97
C ARG A 116 -13.33 0.05 12.40
N LEU A 117 -13.10 -1.24 12.61
CA LEU A 117 -13.99 -2.30 12.14
C LEU A 117 -15.38 -2.19 12.78
N GLN A 118 -15.46 -1.92 14.08
CA GLN A 118 -16.74 -1.71 14.78
C GLN A 118 -17.54 -0.55 14.18
N LYS A 119 -16.88 0.59 13.91
CA LYS A 119 -17.52 1.76 13.27
C LYS A 119 -18.00 1.46 11.85
N LEU A 120 -17.20 0.75 11.05
CA LEU A 120 -17.58 0.32 9.70
C LEU A 120 -18.78 -0.63 9.75
N ASN A 121 -18.77 -1.61 10.66
CA ASN A 121 -19.87 -2.55 10.83
C ASN A 121 -21.16 -1.86 11.31
N ALA A 122 -21.06 -0.89 12.23
CA ALA A 122 -22.20 -0.08 12.64
C ALA A 122 -22.80 0.73 11.47
N SER A 123 -21.94 1.34 10.64
CA SER A 123 -22.39 2.05 9.42
C SER A 123 -23.07 1.11 8.43
N ARG A 124 -22.52 -0.10 8.22
CA ARG A 124 -23.12 -1.12 7.35
C ARG A 124 -24.47 -1.59 7.87
N LYS A 125 -24.61 -1.83 9.17
CA LYS A 125 -25.91 -2.18 9.80
C LYS A 125 -26.95 -1.09 9.59
N ASN A 126 -26.59 0.18 9.80
CA ASN A 126 -27.51 1.30 9.58
C ASN A 126 -27.97 1.40 8.11
N MET A 127 -27.06 1.18 7.15
CA MET A 127 -27.40 1.15 5.73
C MET A 127 -28.22 -0.08 5.33
N ALA A 128 -27.99 -1.24 5.96
CA ALA A 128 -28.78 -2.46 5.72
C ALA A 128 -30.22 -2.34 6.27
N MET A 129 -30.47 -1.48 7.25
CA MET A 129 -31.80 -1.15 7.75
C MET A 129 -32.54 -0.11 6.86
N MET A 130 -31.88 0.47 5.86
CA MET A 130 -32.54 1.35 4.91
C MET A 130 -33.37 0.54 3.91
N PRO A 131 -34.49 1.10 3.40
CA PRO A 131 -35.42 0.38 2.54
C PRO A 131 -34.84 -0.13 1.20
N TRP A 132 -33.60 0.26 0.85
CA TRP A 132 -32.94 -0.16 -0.38
C TRP A 132 -31.53 -0.71 -0.10
N PRO A 133 -31.31 -2.04 -0.22
CA PRO A 133 -30.00 -2.66 0.02
C PRO A 133 -28.94 -2.30 -1.04
N CYS A 134 -29.36 -1.65 -2.14
CA CYS A 134 -28.48 -1.18 -3.22
C CYS A 134 -27.66 0.08 -2.85
N SER A 135 -27.82 0.62 -1.64
CA SER A 135 -27.07 1.78 -1.15
C SER A 135 -25.59 1.49 -0.85
N GLN A 136 -25.17 0.22 -0.86
CA GLN A 136 -23.80 -0.19 -0.64
C GLN A 136 -23.20 -0.86 -1.88
N ALA A 137 -22.14 -0.26 -2.42
CA ALA A 137 -21.37 -0.83 -3.54
C ALA A 137 -19.96 -1.23 -3.08
N PHE A 138 -19.49 -2.37 -3.58
CA PHE A 138 -18.08 -2.77 -3.55
C PHE A 138 -17.57 -2.61 -4.98
N LEU A 139 -16.69 -1.62 -5.16
CA LEU A 139 -16.02 -1.34 -6.43
C LEU A 139 -14.70 -2.07 -6.49
#